data_AF-A5FZ05-F1
#
_entry.id   AF-A5FZ05-F1
#
_cell.length_a   1.000
_cell.length_b   1.000
_cell.length_c   1.000
_cell.angle_alpha   90.00
_cell.angle_beta   90.00
_cell.angle_gamma   90.00
#
_symmetry.space_group_name_H-M   'P 1'
#
loop_
_entity.id
_entity.type
_entity.pdbx_description
1 polymer ?
#
loop_
_entity_poly.entity_id
_entity_poly.type
_entity_poly.pdbx_seq_one_letter_code
_entity_poly.pdbx_strand_id
1 'polypeptide(L)'
;MNRALIEINRKPCKILELKDKAPRASPVAQLTAHSRPESYELRDLVALHYKMIAETSEGREMLEQRDRALRSPINLSEAIIPGLCAGCEARHIGLCDALADEDLHFLASVARQSTVSRGQSFAVEGDSARYFFNINHGTAKLHKDLPDGRRQITGFVGAGDFVGLAADDRYTFSAEAIDDVRLCRFDRVEMRNVFSRFPALERRLLDVASHELIVAQEQMLLLGRKSAIERLASFIDSWSRRAMMCGAPRAGLRLPMTRTDLADYLGLTIETVSRALTALRKQGVIDVTPDHNISVARPQALAEIARAGA
;
A
#
# COMPACT_ATOMS: atom_id res chain seq x y z
N MET A 1 -29.62 30.84 14.59
CA MET A 1 -29.68 30.63 16.06
C MET A 1 -29.75 29.12 16.30
N ASN A 2 -28.63 28.41 16.23
CA ASN A 2 -27.68 28.10 17.30
C ASN A 2 -28.09 26.87 18.16
N ARG A 3 -27.25 25.82 18.06
CA ARG A 3 -26.84 24.80 19.05
C ARG A 3 -27.88 23.83 19.65
N ALA A 4 -27.65 22.52 19.49
CA ALA A 4 -26.91 21.66 20.44
C ALA A 4 -27.10 20.15 20.09
N LEU A 5 -26.00 19.45 19.76
CA LEU A 5 -25.42 18.33 20.52
C LEU A 5 -26.16 16.97 20.43
N ILE A 6 -25.61 16.04 19.64
CA ILE A 6 -25.57 14.61 20.01
C ILE A 6 -24.16 14.08 19.74
N GLU A 7 -23.67 13.36 20.74
CA GLU A 7 -22.31 12.96 21.03
C GLU A 7 -21.64 12.04 20.02
N ILE A 8 -20.33 12.26 19.91
CA ILE A 8 -19.32 11.38 19.34
C ILE A 8 -19.15 10.20 20.30
N ASN A 9 -19.46 8.98 19.86
CA ASN A 9 -18.97 7.76 20.51
C ASN A 9 -18.22 6.89 19.50
N ARG A 10 -16.93 6.70 19.77
CA ARG A 10 -15.95 5.96 18.97
C ARG A 10 -16.05 4.45 19.27
N LYS A 11 -15.82 3.64 18.23
CA LYS A 11 -15.58 2.17 18.21
C LYS A 11 -16.83 1.29 18.45
N PRO A 12 -16.99 0.16 17.70
CA PRO A 12 -16.00 -0.93 17.72
C PRO A 12 -15.59 -1.50 16.35
N CYS A 13 -14.30 -1.85 16.29
CA CYS A 13 -13.81 -2.93 15.44
C CYS A 13 -14.30 -4.25 16.06
N LYS A 14 -15.17 -4.97 15.36
CA LYS A 14 -15.51 -6.36 15.68
C LYS A 14 -15.25 -7.22 14.46
N ILE A 15 -14.20 -8.02 14.59
CA ILE A 15 -13.92 -9.22 13.82
C ILE A 15 -15.18 -10.10 13.87
N LEU A 16 -15.72 -10.43 12.70
CA LEU A 16 -16.82 -11.40 12.58
C LEU A 16 -16.25 -12.81 12.78
N GLU A 17 -16.67 -13.44 13.88
CA GLU A 17 -16.72 -14.90 13.98
C GLU A 17 -17.74 -15.42 12.96
N LEU A 18 -17.31 -16.33 12.08
CA LEU A 18 -18.19 -17.21 11.31
C LEU A 18 -17.90 -18.64 11.73
N LYS A 19 -18.78 -19.21 12.56
CA LYS A 19 -18.87 -20.65 12.80
C LYS A 19 -19.66 -21.33 11.68
N ASP A 20 -19.06 -22.38 11.15
CA ASP A 20 -19.62 -23.61 10.56
C ASP A 20 -20.85 -23.53 9.64
N LYS A 21 -20.60 -23.80 8.35
CA LYS A 21 -21.39 -24.76 7.56
C LYS A 21 -20.61 -25.21 6.32
N ALA A 22 -20.24 -26.49 6.30
CA ALA A 22 -19.65 -27.16 5.15
C ALA A 22 -20.61 -27.17 3.94
N PRO A 23 -20.12 -26.90 2.71
CA PRO A 23 -20.79 -27.32 1.50
C PRO A 23 -20.17 -28.62 0.96
N ARG A 24 -21.07 -29.47 0.50
CA ARG A 24 -20.82 -30.81 -0.06
C ARG A 24 -19.93 -30.74 -1.31
N ALA A 25 -19.13 -31.79 -1.48
CA ALA A 25 -18.22 -32.00 -2.59
C ALA A 25 -18.93 -31.98 -3.96
N SER A 26 -18.29 -31.35 -4.95
CA SER A 26 -18.59 -31.45 -6.38
C SER A 26 -17.65 -32.47 -7.04
N PRO A 27 -18.13 -33.33 -7.97
CA PRO A 27 -17.37 -34.45 -8.52
C PRO A 27 -16.48 -34.01 -9.69
N VAL A 28 -15.36 -33.34 -9.40
CA VAL A 28 -14.26 -33.13 -10.38
C VAL A 28 -12.88 -33.36 -9.73
N ALA A 29 -12.84 -34.11 -8.61
CA ALA A 29 -11.62 -34.42 -7.86
C ALA A 29 -11.24 -35.91 -7.98
N GLN A 30 -11.20 -36.45 -9.20
CA GLN A 30 -10.63 -37.77 -9.46
C GLN A 30 -10.01 -37.77 -10.86
N LEU A 31 -8.76 -37.29 -10.98
CA LEU A 31 -7.77 -37.68 -11.99
C LEU A 31 -6.58 -36.72 -11.90
N THR A 32 -5.57 -37.11 -11.12
CA THR A 32 -4.12 -36.84 -11.25
C THR A 32 -3.46 -36.98 -9.89
N ALA A 33 -3.40 -38.23 -9.41
CA ALA A 33 -2.51 -38.63 -8.35
C ALA A 33 -1.10 -38.77 -8.94
N HIS A 34 -0.29 -37.72 -8.85
CA HIS A 34 1.17 -37.78 -8.80
C HIS A 34 1.64 -36.69 -7.83
N SER A 35 1.96 -37.11 -6.60
CA SER A 35 2.83 -36.46 -5.61
C SER A 35 2.92 -34.92 -5.65
N ARG A 36 2.04 -34.24 -4.88
CA ARG A 36 2.27 -32.86 -4.42
C ARG A 36 3.10 -32.89 -3.13
N PRO A 37 4.16 -32.09 -2.96
CA PRO A 37 4.68 -31.79 -1.64
C PRO A 37 3.70 -30.87 -0.90
N GLU A 38 3.64 -31.06 0.41
CA GLU A 38 2.79 -30.38 1.38
C GLU A 38 2.81 -28.85 1.21
N SER A 39 1.64 -28.23 1.26
CA SER A 39 1.48 -26.78 1.26
C SER A 39 2.03 -26.21 2.57
N TYR A 40 3.27 -25.69 2.54
CA TYR A 40 3.77 -24.83 3.60
C TYR A 40 2.98 -23.51 3.56
N GLU A 41 2.35 -23.11 4.67
CA GLU A 41 1.78 -21.77 4.74
C GLU A 41 2.93 -20.76 4.63
N LEU A 42 2.70 -19.58 4.04
CA LEU A 42 3.72 -18.51 3.93
C LEU A 42 4.40 -18.19 5.28
N ARG A 43 3.70 -18.41 6.40
CA ARG A 43 4.23 -18.31 7.76
C ARG A 43 5.37 -19.30 8.04
N ASP A 44 5.28 -20.52 7.51
CA ASP A 44 6.28 -21.57 7.70
C ASP A 44 7.54 -21.28 6.89
N LEU A 45 7.42 -20.70 5.69
CA LEU A 45 8.56 -20.29 4.87
C LEU A 45 9.33 -19.12 5.49
N VAL A 46 8.63 -18.18 6.12
CA VAL A 46 9.25 -17.06 6.85
C VAL A 46 9.91 -17.54 8.14
N ALA A 47 9.27 -18.45 8.87
CA ALA A 47 9.87 -19.08 10.03
C ALA A 47 11.12 -19.90 9.65
N LEU A 48 11.09 -20.61 8.51
CA LEU A 48 12.22 -21.36 7.98
C LEU A 48 13.36 -20.42 7.54
N HIS A 49 13.05 -19.31 6.89
CA HIS A 49 14.04 -18.28 6.53
C HIS A 49 14.69 -17.66 7.77
N TYR A 50 13.90 -17.33 8.80
CA TYR A 50 14.42 -16.80 10.06
C TYR A 50 15.28 -17.82 10.81
N LYS A 51 14.90 -19.11 10.76
CA LYS A 51 15.65 -20.23 11.34
C LYS A 51 16.97 -20.48 10.59
N MET A 52 16.96 -20.37 9.27
CA MET A 52 18.17 -20.43 8.43
C MET A 52 19.13 -19.27 8.73
N ILE A 53 18.61 -18.05 8.93
CA ILE A 53 19.45 -16.91 9.34
C ILE A 53 20.06 -17.18 10.72
N ALA A 54 19.29 -17.71 11.68
CA ALA A 54 19.78 -18.02 13.03
C ALA A 54 20.85 -19.13 13.09
N GLU A 55 21.02 -19.91 12.01
CA GLU A 55 22.02 -20.97 11.92
C GLU A 55 23.39 -20.49 11.41
N THR A 56 23.48 -19.30 10.81
CA THR A 56 24.76 -18.71 10.39
C THR A 56 25.46 -17.99 11.55
N SER A 57 26.79 -17.94 11.52
CA SER A 57 27.59 -17.22 12.54
C SER A 57 27.24 -15.73 12.60
N GLU A 58 26.98 -15.12 11.44
CA GLU A 58 26.53 -13.71 11.32
C GLU A 58 25.11 -13.51 11.88
N GLY A 59 24.19 -14.46 11.67
CA GLY A 59 22.84 -14.36 12.19
C GLY A 59 22.72 -14.58 13.69
N ARG A 60 23.60 -15.38 14.30
CA ARG A 60 23.70 -15.49 15.77
C ARG A 60 24.20 -14.20 16.40
N GLU A 61 25.22 -13.57 15.83
CA GLU A 61 25.75 -12.30 16.30
C GLU A 61 24.71 -11.17 16.17
N MET A 62 23.93 -11.17 15.09
CA MET A 62 22.79 -10.26 14.88
C MET A 62 21.68 -10.46 15.92
N LEU A 63 21.34 -11.71 16.27
CA LEU A 63 20.34 -12.04 17.31
C LEU A 63 20.83 -11.71 18.73
N GLU A 64 22.13 -11.85 19.02
CA GLU A 64 22.72 -11.44 20.29
C GLU A 64 22.76 -9.91 20.44
N GLN A 65 23.05 -9.19 19.36
CA GLN A 65 22.95 -7.71 19.32
C GLN A 65 21.51 -7.24 19.49
N ARG A 66 20.53 -7.94 18.89
CA ARG A 66 19.09 -7.73 19.08
C ARG A 66 18.71 -7.87 20.56
N ASP A 67 19.09 -8.97 21.20
CA ASP A 67 18.75 -9.23 22.60
C ASP A 67 19.43 -8.24 23.56
N ARG A 68 20.59 -7.70 23.19
CA ARG A 68 21.27 -6.61 23.92
C ARG A 68 20.57 -5.27 23.75
N ALA A 69 20.07 -4.95 22.54
CA ALA A 69 19.30 -3.74 22.27
C ALA A 69 17.93 -3.75 22.99
N LEU A 70 17.30 -4.91 23.12
CA LEU A 70 16.04 -5.11 23.85
C LEU A 70 16.16 -4.96 25.38
N ARG A 71 17.36 -5.10 25.95
CA ARG A 71 17.61 -5.04 27.41
C ARG A 71 18.01 -3.67 27.94
N SER A 72 18.08 -2.63 27.09
CA SER A 72 18.42 -1.28 27.55
C SER A 72 17.22 -0.63 28.28
N PRO A 73 17.36 -0.19 29.54
CA PRO A 73 16.26 0.41 30.28
C PRO A 73 15.91 1.78 29.69
N ILE A 74 14.70 1.90 29.13
CA ILE A 74 14.13 3.18 28.72
C ILE A 74 13.44 3.77 29.95
N ASN A 75 13.86 4.95 30.41
CA ASN A 75 13.10 5.70 31.42
C ASN A 75 11.81 6.25 30.78
N LEU A 76 10.69 5.58 31.07
CA LEU A 76 9.33 5.85 30.58
C LEU A 76 8.56 6.81 31.50
N SER A 77 9.10 7.98 31.81
CA SER A 77 8.30 9.02 32.49
C SER A 77 7.52 9.84 31.46
N GLU A 78 6.23 9.51 31.32
CA GLU A 78 5.17 10.18 30.54
C GLU A 78 5.37 10.17 29.01
N ALA A 79 4.84 9.13 28.37
CA ALA A 79 4.85 8.90 26.92
C ALA A 79 4.05 9.97 26.15
N ILE A 80 4.71 11.08 25.81
CA ILE A 80 4.21 12.08 24.87
C ILE A 80 4.61 11.64 23.47
N ILE A 81 3.71 10.94 22.74
CA ILE A 81 3.91 10.61 21.31
C ILE A 81 4.49 11.86 20.62
N PRO A 82 5.66 11.77 19.95
CA PRO A 82 6.29 12.94 19.39
C PRO A 82 5.33 13.67 18.45
N GLY A 83 5.36 15.00 18.43
CA GLY A 83 4.40 15.81 17.66
C GLY A 83 4.25 15.40 16.20
N LEU A 84 5.29 14.79 15.61
CA LEU A 84 5.28 14.19 14.28
C LEU A 84 4.26 13.05 14.11
N CYS A 85 4.13 12.16 15.09
CA CYS A 85 3.32 10.93 14.99
C CYS A 85 1.93 11.08 15.62
N ALA A 86 1.74 12.04 16.54
CA ALA A 86 0.48 12.23 17.26
C ALA A 86 -0.71 12.57 16.33
N GLY A 87 -0.46 13.33 15.25
CA GLY A 87 -1.46 13.73 14.26
C GLY A 87 -1.28 13.08 12.88
N CYS A 88 -0.50 12.01 12.76
CA CYS A 88 -0.18 11.40 11.48
C CYS A 88 -1.35 10.56 10.94
N GLU A 89 -1.91 10.97 9.79
CA GLU A 89 -3.01 10.26 9.10
C GLU A 89 -2.63 8.83 8.72
N ALA A 90 -1.36 8.57 8.42
CA ALA A 90 -0.85 7.26 8.04
C ALA A 90 -0.60 6.30 9.22
N ARG A 91 -0.70 6.77 10.47
CA ARG A 91 -0.28 6.00 11.66
C ARG A 91 -0.95 4.64 11.76
N HIS A 92 -2.26 4.58 11.52
CA HIS A 92 -3.09 3.39 11.74
C HIS A 92 -3.37 2.57 10.49
N ILE A 93 -2.77 2.97 9.36
CA ILE A 93 -2.99 2.31 8.07
C ILE A 93 -1.68 1.84 7.44
N GLY A 94 -0.55 2.47 7.78
CA GLY A 94 0.75 2.16 7.21
C GLY A 94 1.62 1.24 8.05
N LEU A 95 2.93 1.37 7.86
CA LEU A 95 3.95 0.57 8.55
C LEU A 95 3.94 0.82 10.08
N CYS A 96 3.68 2.06 10.50
CA CYS A 96 3.73 2.49 11.90
C CYS A 96 2.65 1.86 12.79
N ASP A 97 1.59 1.27 12.22
CA ASP A 97 0.51 0.63 13.00
C ASP A 97 1.00 -0.59 13.79
N ALA A 98 2.15 -1.16 13.39
CA ALA A 98 2.77 -2.27 14.09
C ALA A 98 3.49 -1.88 15.41
N LEU A 99 3.59 -0.58 15.72
CA LEU A 99 4.24 -0.10 16.95
C LEU A 99 3.22 0.37 17.99
N ALA A 100 3.52 0.06 19.25
CA ALA A 100 2.84 0.67 20.38
C ALA A 100 3.25 2.13 20.55
N ASP A 101 2.40 2.91 21.22
CA ASP A 101 2.59 4.36 21.42
C ASP A 101 3.93 4.70 22.10
N GLU A 102 4.37 3.84 23.01
CA GLU A 102 5.65 3.95 23.70
C GLU A 102 6.85 3.79 22.75
N ASP A 103 6.77 2.88 21.79
CA ASP A 103 7.84 2.59 20.83
C ASP A 103 7.93 3.60 19.68
N LEU A 104 6.84 4.34 19.41
CA LEU A 104 6.80 5.37 18.37
C LEU A 104 7.84 6.47 18.58
N HIS A 105 8.27 6.74 19.83
CA HIS A 105 9.30 7.72 20.12
C HIS A 105 10.62 7.40 19.41
N PHE A 106 10.98 6.11 19.38
CA PHE A 106 12.22 5.70 18.72
C PHE A 106 12.10 5.83 17.21
N LEU A 107 11.01 5.36 16.61
CA LEU A 107 10.77 5.51 15.17
C LEU A 107 10.75 6.99 14.77
N ALA A 108 10.10 7.84 15.54
CA ALA A 108 10.05 9.28 15.30
C ALA A 108 11.43 9.95 15.41
N SER A 109 12.32 9.46 16.28
CA SER A 109 13.67 10.02 16.45
C SER A 109 14.55 9.89 15.19
N VAL A 110 14.35 8.80 14.44
CA VAL A 110 15.04 8.51 13.16
C VAL A 110 14.24 8.99 11.94
N ALA A 111 12.96 9.36 12.14
CA ALA A 111 12.15 9.95 11.08
C ALA A 111 12.60 11.39 10.78
N ARG A 112 12.60 11.74 9.49
CA ARG A 112 12.70 13.14 9.04
C ARG A 112 11.47 13.46 8.20
N GLN A 113 10.68 14.43 8.64
CA GLN A 113 9.52 14.88 7.86
C GLN A 113 9.99 15.70 6.66
N SER A 114 9.34 15.54 5.52
CA SER A 114 9.58 16.35 4.33
C SER A 114 8.29 16.56 3.57
N THR A 115 8.21 17.69 2.88
CA THR A 115 7.13 18.00 1.95
C THR A 115 7.72 18.02 0.54
N VAL A 116 7.02 17.39 -0.39
CA VAL A 116 7.40 17.30 -1.79
C VAL A 116 6.28 17.96 -2.59
N SER A 117 6.61 19.04 -3.30
CA SER A 117 5.62 19.75 -4.09
C SER A 117 5.21 18.93 -5.31
N ARG A 118 3.98 19.15 -5.80
CA ARG A 118 3.50 18.55 -7.05
C ARG A 118 4.54 18.62 -8.19
N GLY A 119 4.76 17.48 -8.85
CA GLY A 119 5.68 17.31 -9.98
C GLY A 119 7.14 17.09 -9.56
N GLN A 120 7.47 17.14 -8.27
CA GLN A 120 8.83 16.84 -7.79
C GLN A 120 8.97 15.36 -7.43
N SER A 121 10.17 14.84 -7.68
CA SER A 121 10.54 13.47 -7.32
C SER A 121 11.24 13.41 -5.97
N PHE A 122 10.96 12.38 -5.18
CA PHE A 122 11.65 12.09 -3.91
C PHE A 122 12.47 10.80 -3.95
N ALA A 123 12.29 9.99 -4.99
CA ALA A 123 13.18 8.92 -5.40
C ALA A 123 13.30 8.96 -6.92
N VAL A 124 14.49 8.66 -7.45
CA VAL A 124 14.77 8.67 -8.89
C VAL A 124 15.39 7.34 -9.26
N GLU A 125 14.91 6.74 -10.34
CA GLU A 125 15.46 5.48 -10.86
C GLU A 125 16.96 5.59 -11.09
N GLY A 126 17.70 4.60 -10.61
CA GLY A 126 19.17 4.56 -10.72
C GLY A 126 19.90 5.31 -9.61
N ASP A 127 19.28 6.23 -8.88
CA ASP A 127 19.92 6.87 -7.73
C ASP A 127 20.11 5.89 -6.56
N SER A 128 21.05 6.21 -5.66
CA SER A 128 21.28 5.40 -4.47
C SER A 128 20.03 5.34 -3.58
N ALA A 129 19.59 4.12 -3.23
CA ALA A 129 18.44 3.82 -2.40
C ALA A 129 18.73 4.05 -0.90
N ARG A 130 19.16 5.26 -0.56
CA ARG A 130 19.57 5.64 0.79
C ARG A 130 18.40 5.74 1.77
N TYR A 131 17.19 5.99 1.29
CA TYR A 131 16.05 6.30 2.15
C TYR A 131 14.87 5.37 1.91
N PHE A 132 14.14 5.10 2.99
CA PHE A 132 12.75 4.67 2.91
C PHE A 132 11.82 5.86 3.12
N PHE A 133 10.61 5.76 2.60
CA PHE A 133 9.60 6.81 2.70
C PHE A 133 8.27 6.21 3.16
N ASN A 134 7.67 6.82 4.17
CA ASN A 134 6.28 6.57 4.55
C ASN A 134 5.46 7.80 4.16
N ILE A 135 4.49 7.64 3.29
CA ILE A 135 3.64 8.76 2.85
C ILE A 135 2.60 9.01 3.93
N ASN A 136 2.55 10.25 4.42
CA ASN A 136 1.62 10.66 5.47
C ASN A 136 0.37 11.34 4.88
N HIS A 137 0.53 12.02 3.75
CA HIS A 137 -0.53 12.73 3.05
C HIS A 137 -0.15 12.92 1.58
N GLY A 138 -1.16 13.00 0.71
CA GLY A 138 -0.99 13.23 -0.73
C GLY A 138 -0.86 11.93 -1.51
N THR A 139 -0.60 12.07 -2.81
CA THR A 139 -0.49 10.99 -3.78
C THR A 139 0.76 11.16 -4.62
N ALA A 140 1.48 10.07 -4.86
CA ALA A 140 2.60 10.01 -5.79
C ALA A 140 2.43 8.85 -6.78
N LYS A 141 3.10 8.96 -7.94
CA LYS A 141 3.22 7.88 -8.93
C LYS A 141 4.60 7.26 -8.87
N LEU A 142 4.63 5.94 -8.95
CA LEU A 142 5.84 5.15 -9.19
C LEU A 142 5.93 4.89 -10.69
N HIS A 143 7.05 5.20 -11.30
CA HIS A 143 7.21 5.05 -12.75
C HIS A 143 8.63 4.68 -13.16
N LYS A 144 8.73 4.19 -14.39
CA LYS A 144 9.97 4.02 -15.13
C LYS A 144 9.90 4.81 -16.43
N ASP A 145 11.02 5.42 -16.79
CA ASP A 145 11.18 6.01 -18.11
C ASP A 145 11.85 4.98 -19.03
N LEU A 146 11.30 4.83 -20.23
CA LEU A 146 11.77 3.91 -21.25
C LEU A 146 12.80 4.61 -22.15
N PRO A 147 13.75 3.88 -22.76
CA PRO A 147 14.77 4.49 -23.63
C PRO A 147 14.20 5.24 -24.85
N ASP A 148 12.97 4.94 -25.26
CA ASP A 148 12.27 5.61 -26.35
C ASP A 148 11.52 6.87 -25.92
N GLY A 149 11.69 7.30 -24.67
CA GLY A 149 11.04 8.49 -24.09
C GLY A 149 9.62 8.25 -23.61
N ARG A 150 9.08 7.02 -23.73
CA ARG A 150 7.80 6.68 -23.11
C ARG A 150 7.96 6.48 -21.61
N ARG A 151 6.85 6.59 -20.89
CA ARG A 151 6.78 6.35 -19.45
C ARG A 151 5.85 5.19 -19.17
N GLN A 152 6.22 4.36 -18.20
CA GLN A 152 5.34 3.35 -17.64
C GLN A 152 5.14 3.65 -16.15
N ILE A 153 3.90 3.96 -15.76
CA ILE A 153 3.55 4.03 -14.33
C ILE A 153 3.32 2.61 -13.83
N THR A 154 4.01 2.22 -12.76
CA THR A 154 3.93 0.88 -12.15
C THR A 154 3.00 0.86 -10.94
N GLY A 155 2.73 2.01 -10.35
CA GLY A 155 1.84 2.11 -9.19
C GLY A 155 1.51 3.55 -8.80
N PHE A 156 0.46 3.70 -8.01
CA PHE A 156 0.11 4.94 -7.33
C PHE A 156 0.10 4.68 -5.83
N VAL A 157 0.78 5.54 -5.09
CA VAL A 157 0.98 5.44 -3.65
C VAL A 157 0.45 6.69 -2.96
N GLY A 158 -0.09 6.52 -1.76
CA GLY A 158 -0.68 7.60 -0.96
C GLY A 158 -0.50 7.38 0.54
N ALA A 159 -1.29 8.08 1.35
CA ALA A 159 -1.20 8.00 2.81
C ALA A 159 -1.26 6.55 3.31
N GLY A 160 -0.25 6.15 4.10
CA GLY A 160 -0.09 4.78 4.61
C GLY A 160 0.90 3.93 3.82
N ASP A 161 1.18 4.28 2.57
CA ASP A 161 2.06 3.46 1.73
C ASP A 161 3.54 3.68 2.07
N PHE A 162 4.28 2.57 2.05
CA PHE A 162 5.71 2.51 2.34
C PHE A 162 6.49 2.28 1.03
N VAL A 163 7.43 3.18 0.75
CA VAL A 163 8.18 3.25 -0.52
C VAL A 163 9.68 3.19 -0.24
N GLY A 164 10.45 2.63 -1.18
CA GLY A 164 11.91 2.56 -1.10
C GLY A 164 12.45 1.16 -0.80
N LEU A 165 11.59 0.14 -0.83
CA LEU A 165 12.03 -1.25 -0.94
C LEU A 165 12.85 -1.41 -2.22
N ALA A 166 14.11 -1.76 -2.05
CA ALA A 166 15.07 -2.00 -3.12
C ALA A 166 15.92 -3.21 -2.71
N ALA A 167 16.08 -4.15 -3.64
CA ALA A 167 16.93 -5.33 -3.48
C ALA A 167 18.42 -4.94 -3.46
N ASP A 168 18.79 -3.96 -4.29
CA ASP A 168 20.14 -3.43 -4.39
C ASP A 168 20.28 -2.07 -3.68
N ASP A 169 21.44 -1.43 -3.84
CA ASP A 169 21.76 -0.11 -3.29
C ASP A 169 21.18 1.05 -4.12
N ARG A 170 20.31 0.77 -5.11
CA ARG A 170 19.70 1.74 -6.03
C ARG A 170 18.20 1.59 -6.18
N TYR A 171 17.50 2.68 -6.42
CA TYR A 171 16.07 2.63 -6.71
C TYR A 171 15.84 2.06 -8.11
N THR A 172 14.89 1.14 -8.22
CA THR A 172 14.48 0.55 -9.49
C THR A 172 13.32 1.30 -10.13
N PHE A 173 12.90 2.44 -9.57
CA PHE A 173 11.78 3.26 -10.02
C PHE A 173 12.00 4.71 -9.59
N SER A 174 11.32 5.64 -10.27
CA SER A 174 11.16 7.02 -9.86
C SER A 174 9.83 7.21 -9.13
N ALA A 175 9.82 8.00 -8.06
CA ALA A 175 8.62 8.36 -7.31
C ALA A 175 8.40 9.88 -7.39
N GLU A 176 7.31 10.29 -8.04
CA GLU A 176 6.97 11.69 -8.36
C GLU A 176 5.62 12.07 -7.73
N ALA A 177 5.57 13.22 -7.06
CA ALA A 177 4.37 13.72 -6.42
C ALA A 177 3.32 14.18 -7.45
N ILE A 178 2.09 13.66 -7.36
CA ILE A 178 0.96 14.06 -8.22
C ILE A 178 0.25 15.30 -7.65
N ASP A 179 0.15 15.37 -6.33
CA ASP A 179 -0.23 16.54 -5.54
C ASP A 179 0.82 16.77 -4.43
N ASP A 180 0.61 17.73 -3.54
CA ASP A 180 1.58 18.00 -2.47
C ASP A 180 1.64 16.84 -1.47
N VAL A 181 2.78 16.17 -1.43
CA VAL A 181 3.02 14.99 -0.60
C VAL A 181 3.75 15.40 0.67
N ARG A 182 3.23 14.96 1.82
CA ARG A 182 3.96 14.98 3.10
C ARG A 182 4.38 13.57 3.44
N LEU A 183 5.65 13.36 3.76
CA LEU A 183 6.20 12.06 4.04
C LEU A 183 7.19 12.08 5.21
N CYS A 184 7.42 10.92 5.82
CA CYS A 184 8.57 10.65 6.67
C CYS A 184 9.61 9.92 5.83
N ARG A 185 10.84 10.44 5.77
CA ARG A 185 12.01 9.73 5.24
C ARG A 185 12.83 9.14 6.37
N PHE A 186 13.38 7.94 6.15
CA PHE A 186 14.21 7.21 7.09
C PHE A 186 15.49 6.80 6.39
N ASP A 187 16.67 7.08 6.98
CA ASP A 187 17.92 6.53 6.44
C ASP A 187 17.89 5.00 6.56
N ARG A 188 18.29 4.30 5.49
CA ARG A 188 18.22 2.84 5.41
C ARG A 188 19.05 2.15 6.50
N VAL A 189 20.18 2.74 6.92
CA VAL A 189 21.00 2.19 8.00
C VAL A 189 20.31 2.34 9.35
N GLU A 190 19.75 3.52 9.63
CA GLU A 190 19.00 3.78 10.86
C GLU A 190 17.74 2.91 10.94
N MET A 191 17.02 2.76 9.82
CA MET A 191 15.80 1.94 9.77
C MET A 191 16.08 0.45 10.01
N ARG A 192 17.24 -0.07 9.58
CA ARG A 192 17.65 -1.44 9.89
C ARG A 192 17.83 -1.67 11.39
N ASN A 193 18.32 -0.67 12.12
CA ASN A 193 18.41 -0.74 13.58
C ASN A 193 17.00 -0.73 14.21
N VAL A 194 16.06 0.03 13.64
CA VAL A 194 14.65 0.01 14.05
C VAL A 194 14.04 -1.38 13.86
N PHE A 195 14.20 -2.00 12.68
CA PHE A 195 13.67 -3.34 12.40
C PHE A 195 14.24 -4.38 13.34
N SER A 196 15.55 -4.32 13.61
CA SER A 196 16.21 -5.21 14.56
C SER A 196 15.58 -5.09 15.96
N ARG A 197 15.30 -3.87 16.41
CA ARG A 197 14.71 -3.61 17.72
C ARG A 197 13.23 -4.00 17.81
N PHE A 198 12.48 -3.84 16.72
CA PHE A 198 11.04 -4.06 16.69
C PHE A 198 10.65 -5.10 15.63
N PRO A 199 10.72 -6.41 15.94
CA PRO A 199 10.38 -7.47 15.00
C PRO A 199 8.93 -7.41 14.46
N ALA A 200 8.02 -6.72 15.16
CA ALA A 200 6.67 -6.47 14.67
C ALA A 200 6.67 -5.59 13.41
N LEU A 201 7.56 -4.60 13.31
CA LEU A 201 7.72 -3.78 12.12
C LEU A 201 8.28 -4.57 10.93
N GLU A 202 9.24 -5.46 11.18
CA GLU A 202 9.79 -6.33 10.13
C GLU A 202 8.72 -7.25 9.54
N ARG A 203 7.90 -7.89 10.40
CA ARG A 203 6.75 -8.69 9.94
C ARG A 203 5.75 -7.85 9.14
N ARG A 204 5.43 -6.65 9.63
CA ARG A 204 4.53 -5.73 8.92
C ARG A 204 5.10 -5.31 7.57
N LEU A 205 6.41 -5.08 7.48
CA LEU A 205 7.08 -4.77 6.21
C LEU A 205 6.96 -5.92 5.22
N LEU A 206 7.10 -7.16 5.68
CA LEU A 206 6.92 -8.33 4.84
C LEU A 206 5.47 -8.48 4.36
N ASP A 207 4.48 -8.19 5.21
CA ASP A 207 3.07 -8.17 4.81
C ASP A 207 2.85 -7.12 3.71
N VAL A 208 3.44 -5.92 3.86
CA VAL A 208 3.40 -4.85 2.84
C VAL A 208 4.04 -5.32 1.53
N ALA A 209 5.25 -5.89 1.58
CA ALA A 209 5.93 -6.38 0.39
C ALA A 209 5.15 -7.51 -0.32
N SER A 210 4.55 -8.41 0.45
CA SER A 210 3.71 -9.50 -0.07
C SER A 210 2.43 -8.96 -0.72
N HIS A 211 1.81 -7.94 -0.12
CA HIS A 211 0.65 -7.26 -0.70
C HIS A 211 1.02 -6.58 -2.02
N GLU A 212 2.14 -5.84 -2.07
CA GLU A 212 2.61 -5.19 -3.30
C GLU A 212 2.90 -6.21 -4.42
N LEU A 213 3.45 -7.39 -4.08
CA LEU A 213 3.64 -8.46 -5.04
C LEU A 213 2.31 -8.98 -5.62
N ILE A 214 1.30 -9.18 -4.77
CA ILE A 214 -0.04 -9.60 -5.21
C ILE A 214 -0.65 -8.52 -6.12
N VAL A 215 -0.57 -7.24 -5.73
CA VAL A 215 -1.06 -6.12 -6.53
C VAL A 215 -0.36 -6.07 -7.90
N ALA A 216 0.97 -6.29 -7.94
CA ALA A 216 1.71 -6.36 -9.19
C ALA A 216 1.26 -7.53 -10.08
N GLN A 217 0.96 -8.70 -9.50
CA GLN A 217 0.43 -9.85 -10.23
C GLN A 217 -0.97 -9.60 -10.78
N GLU A 218 -1.86 -8.98 -9.99
CA GLU A 218 -3.18 -8.57 -10.44
C GLU A 218 -3.09 -7.54 -11.59
N GLN A 219 -2.15 -6.60 -11.50
CA GLN A 219 -1.90 -5.63 -12.57
C GLN A 219 -1.43 -6.32 -13.86
N MET A 220 -0.56 -7.32 -13.78
CA MET A 220 -0.14 -8.10 -14.96
C MET A 220 -1.34 -8.79 -15.64
N LEU A 221 -2.24 -9.40 -14.87
CA LEU A 221 -3.46 -10.02 -15.39
C LEU A 221 -4.40 -9.00 -16.02
N LEU A 222 -4.61 -7.85 -15.36
CA LEU A 222 -5.40 -6.74 -15.85
C LEU A 222 -4.89 -6.24 -17.21
N LEU A 223 -3.58 -6.05 -17.35
CA LEU A 223 -2.97 -5.58 -18.59
C LEU A 223 -2.97 -6.65 -19.70
N GLY A 224 -2.95 -7.94 -19.34
CA GLY A 224 -2.89 -9.03 -20.31
C GLY A 224 -4.26 -9.48 -20.86
N ARG A 225 -5.34 -9.37 -20.08
CA ARG A 225 -6.63 -10.01 -20.41
C ARG A 225 -7.83 -9.07 -20.45
N LYS A 226 -7.82 -7.98 -19.69
CA LYS A 226 -9.01 -7.11 -19.59
C LYS A 226 -9.12 -6.12 -20.75
N SER A 227 -10.35 -5.83 -21.15
CA SER A 227 -10.69 -4.76 -22.09
C SER A 227 -10.43 -3.37 -21.47
N ALA A 228 -10.35 -2.32 -22.30
CA ALA A 228 -10.08 -0.97 -21.80
C ALA A 228 -11.10 -0.49 -20.73
N ILE A 229 -12.38 -0.85 -20.90
CA ILE A 229 -13.44 -0.50 -19.94
C ILE A 229 -13.26 -1.29 -18.64
N GLU A 230 -12.98 -2.59 -18.72
CA GLU A 230 -12.74 -3.45 -17.54
C GLU A 230 -11.50 -2.99 -16.76
N ARG A 231 -10.41 -2.60 -17.45
CA ARG A 231 -9.19 -2.06 -16.82
C ARG A 231 -9.50 -0.80 -16.02
N LEU A 232 -10.17 0.16 -16.65
CA LEU A 232 -10.53 1.42 -16.01
C LEU A 232 -11.52 1.21 -14.87
N ALA A 233 -12.52 0.34 -15.04
CA ALA A 233 -13.47 -0.01 -13.99
C ALA A 233 -12.77 -0.66 -12.78
N SER A 234 -11.84 -1.60 -13.04
CA SER A 234 -11.03 -2.25 -12.01
C SER A 234 -10.21 -1.23 -11.22
N PHE A 235 -9.62 -0.25 -11.92
CA PHE A 235 -8.87 0.83 -11.29
C PHE A 235 -9.75 1.74 -10.41
N ILE A 236 -10.90 2.20 -10.91
CA ILE A 236 -11.80 3.07 -10.15
C ILE A 236 -12.31 2.32 -8.91
N ASP A 237 -12.62 1.03 -9.04
CA ASP A 237 -13.11 0.18 -7.96
C ASP A 237 -12.04 -0.05 -6.87
N SER A 238 -10.79 -0.33 -7.27
CA SER A 238 -9.67 -0.48 -6.31
C SER A 238 -9.33 0.85 -5.62
N TRP A 239 -9.29 1.96 -6.37
CA TRP A 239 -9.03 3.29 -5.82
C TRP A 239 -10.14 3.75 -4.87
N SER A 240 -11.40 3.46 -5.20
CA SER A 240 -12.55 3.74 -4.33
C SER A 240 -12.46 2.98 -3.01
N ARG A 241 -12.11 1.68 -3.04
CA ARG A 241 -11.88 0.89 -1.82
C ARG A 241 -10.77 1.48 -0.96
N ARG A 242 -9.64 1.86 -1.56
CA ARG A 242 -8.53 2.50 -0.85
C ARG A 242 -8.97 3.80 -0.18
N ALA A 243 -9.65 4.68 -0.92
CA ALA A 243 -10.14 5.95 -0.39
C ALA A 243 -11.08 5.75 0.82
N MET A 244 -11.98 4.76 0.76
CA MET A 244 -12.88 4.44 1.88
C MET A 244 -12.14 3.94 3.12
N MET A 245 -11.08 3.14 2.96
CA MET A 245 -10.25 2.69 4.09
C MET A 245 -9.55 3.86 4.79
N CYS A 246 -9.19 4.90 4.03
CA CYS A 246 -8.61 6.14 4.55
C CYS A 246 -9.65 7.15 5.07
N GLY A 247 -10.92 6.73 5.21
CA GLY A 247 -11.99 7.57 5.78
C GLY A 247 -12.61 8.58 4.82
N ALA A 248 -12.34 8.49 3.52
CA ALA A 248 -13.01 9.35 2.54
C ALA A 248 -14.52 9.05 2.51
N PRO A 249 -15.37 10.09 2.40
CA PRO A 249 -16.81 9.90 2.30
C PRO A 249 -17.15 9.09 1.04
N ARG A 250 -18.20 8.26 1.13
CA ARG A 250 -18.71 7.52 -0.04
C ARG A 250 -19.17 8.46 -1.17
N ALA A 251 -19.50 9.70 -0.85
CA ALA A 251 -19.98 10.72 -1.76
C ALA A 251 -18.82 11.43 -2.46
N GLY A 252 -18.19 10.75 -3.42
CA GLY A 252 -17.21 11.34 -4.33
C GLY A 252 -15.81 10.73 -4.22
N LEU A 253 -15.33 10.18 -5.33
CA LEU A 253 -13.98 9.69 -5.51
C LEU A 253 -13.14 10.73 -6.26
N ARG A 254 -12.21 11.35 -5.56
CA ARG A 254 -11.20 12.19 -6.21
C ARG A 254 -10.12 11.28 -6.80
N LEU A 255 -9.90 11.41 -8.11
CA LEU A 255 -8.72 10.87 -8.79
C LEU A 255 -7.72 12.02 -8.97
N PRO A 256 -6.63 12.08 -8.18
CA PRO A 256 -5.63 13.14 -8.37
C PRO A 256 -4.82 12.96 -9.66
N MET A 257 -4.79 11.73 -10.20
CA MET A 257 -4.13 11.35 -11.44
C MET A 257 -4.78 12.00 -12.66
N THR A 258 -3.96 12.42 -13.62
CA THR A 258 -4.43 12.89 -14.93
C THR A 258 -4.84 11.71 -15.82
N ARG A 259 -5.53 11.99 -16.93
CA ARG A 259 -5.84 10.94 -17.94
C ARG A 259 -4.58 10.37 -18.58
N THR A 260 -3.51 11.16 -18.68
CA THR A 260 -2.19 10.68 -19.12
C THR A 260 -1.62 9.69 -18.13
N ASP A 261 -1.64 10.01 -16.83
CA ASP A 261 -1.16 9.07 -15.82
C ASP A 261 -1.98 7.76 -15.84
N LEU A 262 -3.30 7.84 -16.02
CA LEU A 262 -4.15 6.66 -16.16
C LEU A 262 -3.84 5.85 -17.43
N ALA A 263 -3.54 6.53 -18.54
CA ALA A 263 -3.17 5.90 -19.80
C ALA A 263 -1.85 5.13 -19.65
N ASP A 264 -0.83 5.78 -19.08
CA ASP A 264 0.47 5.19 -18.80
C ASP A 264 0.35 3.99 -17.85
N TYR A 265 -0.49 4.09 -16.81
CA TYR A 265 -0.69 3.00 -15.85
C TYR A 265 -1.44 1.79 -16.43
N LEU A 266 -2.48 2.02 -17.25
CA LEU A 266 -3.37 0.97 -17.77
C LEU A 266 -2.93 0.40 -19.13
N GLY A 267 -1.82 0.90 -19.68
CA GLY A 267 -1.34 0.55 -21.02
C GLY A 267 -2.37 0.91 -22.10
N LEU A 268 -2.98 2.09 -21.99
CA LEU A 268 -4.01 2.61 -22.89
C LEU A 268 -3.54 3.93 -23.50
N THR A 269 -4.25 4.43 -24.52
CA THR A 269 -4.08 5.82 -24.96
C THR A 269 -4.98 6.76 -24.14
N ILE A 270 -4.65 8.05 -24.10
CA ILE A 270 -5.46 9.08 -23.41
C ILE A 270 -6.89 9.16 -23.98
N GLU A 271 -7.03 9.00 -25.30
CA GLU A 271 -8.32 8.93 -25.99
C GLU A 271 -9.11 7.69 -25.56
N THR A 272 -8.43 6.55 -25.40
CA THR A 272 -9.04 5.30 -24.97
C THR A 272 -9.55 5.40 -23.54
N VAL A 273 -8.77 5.98 -22.62
CA VAL A 273 -9.23 6.29 -21.25
C VAL A 273 -10.45 7.21 -21.29
N SER A 274 -10.42 8.25 -22.11
CA SER A 274 -11.55 9.20 -22.25
C SER A 274 -12.82 8.53 -22.78
N ARG A 275 -12.69 7.62 -23.76
CA ARG A 275 -13.80 6.83 -24.29
C ARG A 275 -14.35 5.86 -23.24
N ALA A 276 -13.49 5.19 -22.48
CA ALA A 276 -13.90 4.27 -21.43
C ALA A 276 -14.64 4.99 -20.28
N LEU A 277 -14.16 6.17 -19.84
CA LEU A 277 -14.87 7.03 -18.89
C LEU A 277 -16.26 7.41 -19.41
N THR A 278 -16.35 7.79 -20.68
CA THR A 278 -17.62 8.17 -21.31
C THR A 278 -18.58 6.98 -21.39
N ALA A 279 -18.08 5.78 -21.68
CA ALA A 279 -18.90 4.56 -21.71
C ALA A 279 -19.46 4.22 -20.33
N LEU A 280 -18.62 4.22 -19.28
CA LEU A 280 -19.05 3.99 -17.90
C LEU A 280 -20.09 5.04 -17.44
N ARG A 281 -19.92 6.30 -17.85
CA ARG A 281 -20.88 7.38 -17.59
C ARG A 281 -22.20 7.18 -18.32
N LYS A 282 -22.17 6.83 -19.62
CA LYS A 282 -23.39 6.55 -20.40
C LYS A 282 -24.17 5.37 -19.85
N GLN A 283 -23.48 4.40 -19.27
CA GLN A 283 -24.10 3.29 -18.56
C GLN A 283 -24.63 3.69 -17.18
N GLY A 284 -24.37 4.91 -16.68
CA GLY A 284 -24.78 5.35 -15.34
C GLY A 284 -24.06 4.59 -14.21
N VAL A 285 -22.86 4.06 -14.47
CA VAL A 285 -22.04 3.37 -13.46
C VAL A 285 -21.27 4.38 -12.63
N ILE A 286 -20.77 5.42 -13.30
CA ILE A 286 -20.09 6.56 -12.70
C ILE A 286 -20.74 7.86 -13.15
N ASP A 287 -20.60 8.89 -12.35
CA ASP A 287 -20.82 10.27 -12.77
C ASP A 287 -19.50 11.04 -12.72
N VAL A 288 -19.34 11.98 -13.64
CA VAL A 288 -18.17 12.86 -13.70
C VAL A 288 -18.66 14.28 -13.49
N THR A 289 -18.20 14.90 -12.42
CA THR A 289 -18.56 16.28 -12.06
C THR A 289 -17.77 17.30 -12.91
N PRO A 290 -18.17 18.58 -12.95
CA PRO A 290 -17.52 19.61 -13.76
C PRO A 290 -16.02 19.84 -13.41
N ASP A 291 -15.64 19.58 -12.17
CA ASP A 291 -14.26 19.64 -11.66
C ASP A 291 -13.46 18.34 -11.89
N HIS A 292 -13.95 17.46 -12.77
CA HIS A 292 -13.33 16.17 -13.11
C HIS A 292 -13.26 15.14 -11.98
N ASN A 293 -13.97 15.37 -10.88
CA ASN A 293 -14.14 14.33 -9.87
C ASN A 293 -15.07 13.23 -10.39
N ILE A 294 -14.82 12.00 -9.94
CA ILE A 294 -15.63 10.84 -10.30
C ILE A 294 -16.48 10.47 -9.09
N SER A 295 -17.76 10.22 -9.27
CA SER A 295 -18.58 9.58 -8.24
C SER A 295 -19.03 8.22 -8.73
N VAL A 296 -18.94 7.22 -7.87
CA VAL A 296 -19.37 5.86 -8.21
C VAL A 296 -20.86 5.76 -7.90
N ALA A 297 -21.69 5.97 -8.92
CA ALA A 297 -23.15 5.96 -8.79
C ALA A 297 -23.69 4.55 -8.52
N ARG A 298 -23.09 3.52 -9.13
CA ARG A 298 -23.50 2.12 -8.97
C ARG A 298 -22.28 1.22 -8.63
N PRO A 299 -21.87 1.14 -7.35
CA PRO A 299 -20.69 0.38 -6.93
C PRO A 299 -20.73 -1.11 -7.30
N GLN A 300 -21.89 -1.74 -7.22
CA GLN A 300 -22.06 -3.16 -7.57
C GLN A 300 -21.82 -3.39 -9.08
N ALA A 301 -22.43 -2.56 -9.93
CA ALA A 301 -22.23 -2.64 -11.38
C ALA A 301 -20.76 -2.36 -11.78
N LEU A 302 -20.09 -1.42 -11.09
CA LEU A 302 -18.66 -1.16 -11.30
C LEU A 302 -17.82 -2.40 -10.96
N ALA A 303 -18.10 -3.05 -9.83
CA ALA A 303 -17.39 -4.25 -9.40
C ALA A 303 -17.65 -5.45 -10.33
N GLU A 304 -18.85 -5.57 -10.90
CA GLU A 304 -19.17 -6.60 -11.90
C GLU A 304 -18.36 -6.39 -13.18
N ILE A 305 -18.32 -5.17 -13.72
CA ILE A 305 -17.50 -4.82 -14.89
C ILE A 305 -16.02 -5.06 -14.58
N ALA A 306 -15.56 -4.69 -13.38
CA ALA A 306 -14.18 -4.93 -12.97
C ALA A 306 -13.81 -6.41 -12.94
N ARG A 307 -14.76 -7.33 -12.70
CA ARG A 307 -14.50 -8.78 -12.63
C ARG A 307 -14.76 -9.52 -13.95
N ALA A 308 -15.44 -8.91 -14.92
CA ALA A 308 -15.94 -9.58 -16.13
C ALA A 308 -14.87 -10.16 -17.09
N GLY A 309 -13.58 -9.89 -16.84
CA GLY A 309 -12.45 -10.40 -17.64
C GLY A 309 -11.34 -11.06 -16.81
N ALA A 310 -11.65 -11.51 -15.59
CA ALA A 310 -10.74 -12.26 -14.71
C ALA A 310 -10.98 -13.78 -14.81
#